data_AF-A0A2P5LEZ5-F1
#
_entry.id   AF-A0A2P5LEZ5-F1
#
_cell.length_a   1.000
_cell.length_b   1.000
_cell.length_c   1.000
_cell.angle_alpha   90.00
_cell.angle_beta   90.00
_cell.angle_gamma   90.00
#
_symmetry.space_group_name_H-M   'P 1'
#
loop_
_entity.id
_entity.type
_entity.pdbx_description
1 polymer ?
#
loop_
_entity_poly.entity_id
_entity_poly.type
_entity_poly.pdbx_seq_one_letter_code
_entity_poly.pdbx_strand_id
1 'polypeptide(L)'
;MPPRSPVWHPFTQHALQPDAVGIARGEGAWLETSNGRRILDAISSWWVVTHGHCHPRIVAGVKQQAEMLDQVIFAGFTHEPAERLAAKLIELAPPGLAHVFFSDSGSVAV
;
A
#
# COMPACT_ATOMS: atom_id res chain seq x y z
N MET A 1 10.44 -24.21 -22.16
CA MET A 1 10.24 -23.71 -20.78
C MET A 1 9.65 -22.32 -20.88
N PRO A 2 8.63 -21.96 -20.08
CA PRO A 2 8.21 -20.56 -19.99
C PRO A 2 9.40 -19.67 -19.60
N PRO A 3 9.46 -18.43 -20.09
CA PRO A 3 10.55 -17.53 -19.74
C PRO A 3 10.59 -17.31 -18.23
N ARG A 4 11.80 -17.30 -17.66
CA ARG A 4 12.01 -17.01 -16.24
C ARG A 4 11.47 -15.63 -15.92
N SER A 5 10.72 -15.49 -14.82
CA SER A 5 10.20 -14.18 -14.38
C SER A 5 11.35 -13.17 -14.25
N PRO A 6 11.23 -11.95 -14.80
CA PRO A 6 12.23 -10.91 -14.62
C PRO A 6 12.18 -10.25 -13.23
N VAL A 7 11.23 -10.62 -12.37
CA VAL A 7 10.99 -9.97 -11.08
C VAL A 7 11.85 -10.57 -9.97
N TRP A 8 12.64 -9.73 -9.30
CA TRP A 8 13.32 -10.09 -8.06
C TRP A 8 12.36 -9.90 -6.88
N HIS A 9 11.97 -10.99 -6.23
CA HIS A 9 10.94 -10.99 -5.19
C HIS A 9 11.51 -10.78 -3.79
N PRO A 10 10.77 -10.00 -2.96
CA PRO A 10 10.77 -9.96 -1.52
C PRO A 10 11.31 -11.15 -0.76
N PHE A 11 12.50 -11.14 -0.13
CA PHE A 11 12.87 -12.23 0.80
C PHE A 11 12.75 -13.66 0.21
N THR A 12 12.90 -13.83 -1.11
CA THR A 12 12.74 -15.12 -1.80
C THR A 12 14.09 -15.70 -2.21
N GLN A 13 14.27 -17.01 -1.99
CA GLN A 13 15.41 -17.75 -2.55
C GLN A 13 15.04 -18.31 -3.93
N HIS A 14 15.30 -17.53 -4.99
CA HIS A 14 14.87 -17.81 -6.37
C HIS A 14 15.42 -19.09 -7.01
N ALA A 15 16.44 -19.73 -6.42
CA ALA A 15 16.94 -21.02 -6.90
C ALA A 15 16.19 -22.22 -6.30
N LEU A 16 15.53 -22.04 -5.17
CA LEU A 16 14.97 -23.14 -4.36
C LEU A 16 13.45 -23.04 -4.17
N GLN A 17 12.90 -21.84 -4.18
CA GLN A 17 11.47 -21.60 -3.99
C GLN A 17 10.72 -21.74 -5.31
N PRO A 18 9.44 -22.18 -5.28
CA PRO A 18 8.61 -22.23 -6.48
C PRO A 18 8.34 -20.82 -7.04
N ASP A 19 7.83 -20.78 -8.26
CA ASP A 19 7.37 -19.54 -8.87
C ASP A 19 6.27 -18.86 -8.03
N ALA A 20 6.26 -17.53 -8.05
CA ALA A 20 5.27 -16.76 -7.32
C ALA A 20 3.84 -17.05 -7.82
N VAL A 21 2.89 -17.10 -6.88
CA VAL A 21 1.47 -17.28 -7.21
C VAL A 21 0.94 -16.01 -7.86
N GLY A 22 0.49 -16.11 -9.11
CA GLY A 22 -0.13 -14.98 -9.82
C GLY A 22 -1.50 -14.62 -9.25
N ILE A 23 -1.64 -13.42 -8.73
CA ILE A 23 -2.90 -12.84 -8.24
C ILE A 23 -3.49 -11.93 -9.31
N ALA A 24 -4.76 -12.15 -9.66
CA ALA A 24 -5.49 -11.37 -10.66
C ALA A 24 -6.40 -10.30 -10.04
N ARG A 25 -6.99 -10.57 -8.86
CA ARG A 25 -7.92 -9.64 -8.20
C ARG A 25 -7.86 -9.76 -6.69
N GLY A 26 -8.24 -8.70 -5.98
CA GLY A 26 -8.53 -8.71 -4.55
C GLY A 26 -9.88 -8.05 -4.26
N GLU A 27 -10.60 -8.56 -3.26
CA GLU A 27 -11.85 -7.99 -2.76
C GLU A 27 -12.06 -8.36 -1.28
N GLY A 28 -12.15 -7.37 -0.40
CA GLY A 28 -12.28 -7.61 1.03
C GLY A 28 -11.09 -8.41 1.55
N ALA A 29 -11.33 -9.50 2.28
CA ALA A 29 -10.25 -10.37 2.78
C ALA A 29 -9.74 -11.39 1.74
N TRP A 30 -10.22 -11.36 0.49
CA TRP A 30 -9.96 -12.41 -0.48
C TRP A 30 -9.07 -11.94 -1.63
N LEU A 31 -8.18 -12.84 -2.03
CA LEU A 31 -7.42 -12.78 -3.28
C LEU A 31 -7.97 -13.82 -4.25
N GLU A 32 -7.95 -13.50 -5.54
CA GLU A 32 -8.28 -14.41 -6.61
C GLU A 32 -7.06 -14.54 -7.53
N THR A 33 -6.59 -15.78 -7.70
CA THR A 33 -5.47 -16.09 -8.59
C THR A 33 -5.87 -16.00 -10.06
N SER A 34 -4.90 -15.95 -10.96
CA SER A 34 -5.14 -15.92 -12.42
C SER A 34 -5.88 -17.13 -12.99
N ASN A 35 -5.97 -18.24 -12.25
CA ASN A 35 -6.74 -19.43 -12.63
C ASN A 35 -8.09 -19.55 -11.89
N GLY A 36 -8.53 -18.50 -11.20
CA GLY A 36 -9.83 -18.44 -10.52
C GLY A 36 -9.85 -19.03 -9.10
N ARG A 37 -8.74 -19.59 -8.59
CA ARG A 37 -8.67 -20.02 -7.17
C ARG A 37 -8.78 -18.81 -6.25
N ARG A 38 -9.66 -18.88 -5.25
CA ARG A 38 -9.77 -17.90 -4.16
C ARG A 38 -8.87 -18.27 -2.97
N ILE A 39 -8.22 -17.29 -2.39
CA ILE A 39 -7.31 -17.40 -1.25
C ILE A 39 -7.72 -16.37 -0.20
N LEU A 40 -7.89 -16.79 1.05
CA LEU A 40 -8.08 -15.86 2.17
C LEU A 40 -6.73 -15.23 2.50
N ASP A 41 -6.64 -13.90 2.47
CA ASP A 41 -5.48 -13.17 2.95
C ASP A 41 -5.53 -13.06 4.47
N ALA A 42 -5.03 -14.10 5.13
CA ALA A 42 -5.03 -14.21 6.59
C ALA A 42 -3.93 -13.37 7.28
N ILE A 43 -3.10 -12.67 6.51
CA ILE A 43 -1.99 -11.86 7.04
C ILE A 43 -2.10 -10.38 6.64
N SER A 44 -3.23 -9.97 6.05
CA SER A 44 -3.46 -8.63 5.52
C SER A 44 -2.31 -8.14 4.62
N SER A 45 -1.78 -9.04 3.78
CA SER A 45 -0.67 -8.79 2.86
C SER A 45 0.51 -8.10 3.55
N TRP A 46 1.02 -8.74 4.60
CA TRP A 46 2.07 -8.20 5.45
C TRP A 46 1.60 -7.03 6.33
N TRP A 47 0.44 -7.21 6.97
CA TRP A 47 -0.16 -6.32 7.96
C TRP A 47 -0.68 -4.97 7.44
N VAL A 48 -0.59 -4.68 6.14
CA VAL A 48 -0.94 -3.35 5.59
C VAL A 48 -2.35 -3.22 5.04
N VAL A 49 -3.01 -4.32 4.66
CA VAL A 49 -4.35 -4.31 4.07
C VAL A 49 -5.42 -4.47 5.16
N THR A 50 -5.48 -3.51 6.07
CA THR A 50 -6.34 -3.56 7.27
C THR A 50 -7.83 -3.39 6.97
N HIS A 51 -8.17 -2.66 5.89
CA HIS A 51 -9.56 -2.42 5.45
C HIS A 51 -10.04 -3.40 4.36
N GLY A 52 -9.24 -4.41 4.05
CA GLY A 52 -9.48 -5.31 2.92
C GLY A 52 -9.05 -4.74 1.57
N HIS A 53 -8.82 -5.65 0.64
CA HIS A 53 -8.43 -5.38 -0.73
C HIS A 53 -9.51 -4.58 -1.47
N CYS A 54 -9.08 -3.60 -2.26
CA CYS A 54 -9.94 -2.78 -3.11
C CYS A 54 -11.11 -2.08 -2.38
N HIS A 55 -10.91 -1.65 -1.13
CA HIS A 55 -11.95 -0.98 -0.34
C HIS A 55 -12.51 0.26 -1.09
N PRO A 56 -13.83 0.33 -1.38
CA PRO A 56 -14.39 1.32 -2.32
C PRO A 56 -14.07 2.77 -1.99
N ARG A 57 -14.10 3.15 -0.70
CA ARG A 57 -13.80 4.51 -0.25
C ARG A 57 -12.33 4.90 -0.47
N ILE A 58 -11.40 3.95 -0.30
CA ILE A 58 -9.96 4.21 -0.47
C ILE A 58 -9.65 4.34 -1.96
N VAL A 59 -10.15 3.40 -2.76
CA VAL A 59 -9.98 3.43 -4.22
C VAL A 59 -10.55 4.72 -4.82
N ALA A 60 -11.75 5.14 -4.40
CA ALA A 60 -12.35 6.39 -4.86
C ALA A 60 -11.49 7.62 -4.50
N GLY A 61 -10.99 7.69 -3.26
CA GLY A 61 -10.15 8.81 -2.81
C GLY A 61 -8.83 8.91 -3.58
N VAL A 62 -8.16 7.77 -3.84
CA VAL A 62 -6.92 7.73 -4.64
C VAL A 62 -7.18 8.18 -6.08
N LYS A 63 -8.25 7.67 -6.72
CA LYS A 63 -8.61 8.06 -8.10
C LYS A 63 -8.88 9.56 -8.20
N GLN A 64 -9.74 10.08 -7.32
CA GLN A 64 -10.09 11.50 -7.31
C GLN A 64 -8.86 12.38 -7.11
N GLN A 65 -7.98 12.02 -6.18
CA GLN A 65 -6.77 12.82 -5.93
C GLN A 65 -5.82 12.78 -7.12
N ALA A 66 -5.60 11.61 -7.74
CA ALA A 66 -4.73 11.47 -8.90
C ALA A 66 -5.22 12.25 -10.13
N GLU A 67 -6.53 12.45 -10.28
CA GLU A 67 -7.11 13.32 -11.33
C GLU A 67 -6.88 14.81 -11.07
N MET A 68 -6.61 15.21 -9.82
CA MET A 68 -6.40 16.61 -9.43
C MET A 68 -4.91 16.99 -9.32
N LEU A 69 -4.12 16.15 -8.65
CA LEU A 69 -2.70 16.33 -8.43
C LEU A 69 -2.08 14.98 -8.04
N ASP A 70 -1.14 14.52 -8.85
CA ASP A 70 -0.38 13.29 -8.64
C ASP A 70 0.77 13.49 -7.64
N GLN A 71 1.67 14.44 -7.90
CA GLN A 71 2.82 14.72 -7.06
C GLN A 71 3.34 16.15 -7.24
N VAL A 72 3.76 16.77 -6.14
CA VAL A 72 4.52 18.02 -6.13
C VAL A 72 5.67 17.88 -5.13
N ILE A 73 6.83 18.48 -5.43
CA ILE A 73 7.94 18.52 -4.49
C ILE A 73 7.51 19.22 -3.20
N PHE A 74 7.70 18.58 -2.04
CA PHE A 74 7.24 19.13 -0.75
C PHE A 74 8.19 20.19 -0.16
N ALA A 75 9.32 20.46 -0.84
CA ALA A 75 10.24 21.53 -0.48
C ALA A 75 9.70 22.88 -0.98
N GLY A 76 9.03 23.63 -0.09
CA GLY A 76 8.47 24.94 -0.39
C GLY A 76 7.05 24.94 -0.95
N PHE A 77 6.43 23.76 -1.11
CA PHE A 77 5.02 23.61 -1.51
C PHE A 77 4.27 22.71 -0.53
N THR A 78 2.95 22.90 -0.45
CA THR A 78 2.04 22.04 0.31
C THR A 78 0.76 21.80 -0.48
N HIS A 79 -0.12 20.93 0.03
CA HIS A 79 -1.45 20.67 -0.52
C HIS A 79 -2.40 20.18 0.58
N GLU A 80 -3.69 20.43 0.39
CA GLU A 80 -4.74 20.18 1.39
C GLU A 80 -4.75 18.74 1.96
N PRO A 81 -4.53 17.66 1.17
CA PRO A 81 -4.49 16.31 1.73
C PRO A 81 -3.40 16.08 2.78
N ALA A 82 -2.22 16.71 2.65
CA ALA A 82 -1.12 16.56 3.60
C ALA A 82 -1.44 17.28 4.91
N GLU A 83 -1.90 18.53 4.84
CA GLU A 83 -2.29 19.33 6.00
C GLU A 83 -3.42 18.65 6.81
N ARG A 84 -4.46 18.17 6.12
CA ARG A 84 -5.58 17.49 6.75
C ARG A 84 -5.17 16.17 7.41
N LEU A 85 -4.28 15.40 6.77
CA LEU A 85 -3.78 14.16 7.36
C LEU A 85 -2.91 14.43 8.58
N ALA A 86 -1.98 15.40 8.49
CA ALA A 86 -1.12 15.77 9.60
C ALA A 86 -1.93 16.21 10.84
N ALA A 87 -2.95 17.06 10.65
CA ALA A 87 -3.86 17.48 11.72
C ALA A 87 -4.55 16.28 12.39
N LYS A 88 -5.12 15.35 11.61
CA LYS A 88 -5.77 14.14 12.15
C LYS A 88 -4.80 13.20 12.86
N LEU A 89 -3.58 13.09 12.38
CA LEU A 89 -2.55 12.27 13.04
C LEU A 89 -2.17 12.85 14.40
N ILE A 90 -2.04 14.18 14.49
CA ILE A 90 -1.74 14.87 15.76
C ILE A 90 -2.89 14.67 16.77
N GLU A 91 -4.15 14.69 16.33
CA GLU A 91 -5.30 14.40 17.21
C GLU A 91 -5.27 12.98 17.80
N LEU A 92 -4.72 12.01 17.08
CA LEU A 92 -4.60 10.61 17.52
C LEU A 92 -3.29 10.32 18.26
N ALA A 93 -2.29 11.18 18.13
CA ALA A 93 -0.97 10.96 18.68
C ALA A 93 -0.96 11.06 20.21
N PRO A 94 -0.04 10.37 20.90
CA PRO A 94 0.19 10.58 22.32
C PRO A 94 0.49 12.05 22.66
N PRO A 95 0.14 12.51 23.88
CA PRO A 95 0.44 13.87 24.31
C PRO A 95 1.94 14.23 24.15
N GLY A 96 2.21 15.42 23.62
CA GLY A 96 3.57 15.93 23.40
C GLY A 96 4.08 15.82 21.97
N LEU A 97 3.37 15.13 21.06
CA LEU A 97 3.66 15.14 19.63
C LEU A 97 2.81 16.19 18.91
N ALA A 98 3.46 17.10 18.16
CA ALA A 98 2.80 18.26 17.56
C ALA A 98 3.08 18.46 16.06
N HIS A 99 3.92 17.62 15.45
CA HIS A 99 4.35 17.77 14.06
C HIS A 99 4.45 16.39 13.39
N VAL A 100 4.24 16.36 12.08
CA VAL A 100 4.38 15.16 11.24
C VAL A 100 5.45 15.41 10.18
N PHE A 101 6.40 14.48 10.06
CA PHE A 101 7.34 14.41 8.95
C PHE A 101 7.00 13.18 8.12
N PHE A 102 6.66 13.37 6.84
CA PHE A 102 6.25 12.27 5.96
C PHE A 102 7.47 11.56 5.35
N SER A 103 7.42 10.23 5.29
CA SER A 103 8.36 9.38 4.55
C SER A 103 7.59 8.43 3.61
N ASP A 104 8.30 7.72 2.74
CA ASP A 104 7.72 6.78 1.79
C ASP A 104 7.52 5.35 2.35
N SER A 105 8.18 5.04 3.46
CA SER A 105 8.23 3.70 4.03
C SER A 105 8.58 3.73 5.53
N GLY A 106 8.28 2.63 6.22
CA GLY A 106 8.66 2.45 7.62
C GLY A 106 10.18 2.42 7.83
N SER A 107 10.95 1.94 6.84
CA SER A 107 12.42 1.94 6.92
C SER A 107 13.04 3.33 6.81
N VAL A 108 12.44 4.24 6.04
CA VAL A 108 12.92 5.62 5.92
C VAL A 108 12.45 6.50 7.08
N ALA A 109 11.41 6.07 7.80
CA ALA A 109 10.91 6.78 8.98
C ALA A 109 11.79 6.65 10.23
N VAL A 110 12.70 5.66 10.29
CA VAL A 110 13.48 5.29 11.48
C VAL A 110 14.96 5.61 11.38
#